data_AF-A0A0J7K7G0-F1
#
_entry.id   AF-A0A0J7K7G0-F1
#
_cell.length_a   1.000
_cell.length_b   1.000
_cell.length_c   1.000
_cell.angle_alpha   90.00
_cell.angle_beta   90.00
_cell.angle_gamma   90.00
#
_symmetry.space_group_name_H-M   'P 1'
#
loop_
_entity.id
_entity.type
_entity.pdbx_description
1 polymer ?
#
loop_
_entity_poly.entity_id
_entity_poly.type
_entity_poly.pdbx_seq_one_letter_code
_entity_poly.pdbx_strand_id
1 'polypeptide(L)' 'MKIMKKESELPETVIDGFVQICSEQKVAYMILNALKKSVEMRIPCKLSSISTERIDNLGMILSKGNPYTGVINYQ' A
#
# COMPACT_ATOMS: atom_id res chain seq x y z
N MET A 1 -14.01 -21.14 -1.30
CA MET A 1 -13.46 -20.43 -0.12
C MET A 1 -13.17 -18.99 -0.51
N LYS A 2 -13.68 -18.01 0.24
CA LYS A 2 -13.31 -16.60 0.06
C LYS A 2 -12.07 -16.35 0.93
N ILE A 3 -10.94 -16.03 0.31
CA ILE A 3 -9.64 -15.83 1.00
C ILE A 3 -9.53 -14.39 1.54
N MET A 4 -10.26 -13.45 0.94
CA MET A 4 -10.31 -12.04 1.34
C MET A 4 -11.46 -11.78 2.32
N LYS A 5 -11.22 -10.90 3.31
CA LYS A 5 -12.25 -10.41 4.23
C LYS A 5 -13.41 -9.73 3.48
N LYS A 6 -14.53 -9.49 4.17
CA LYS A 6 -15.60 -8.67 3.57
C LYS A 6 -15.11 -7.24 3.43
N GLU A 7 -15.64 -6.53 2.44
CA GLU A 7 -15.28 -5.14 2.16
C GLU A 7 -15.49 -4.24 3.38
N SER A 8 -16.59 -4.45 4.12
CA SER A 8 -16.90 -3.76 5.38
C SER A 8 -15.91 -4.03 6.52
N GLU A 9 -15.01 -4.99 6.38
CA GLU A 9 -14.00 -5.38 7.38
C GLU A 9 -12.58 -4.97 6.93
N LEU A 10 -12.45 -4.37 5.74
CA LEU A 10 -11.17 -3.90 5.23
C LEU A 10 -10.75 -2.60 5.92
N PRO A 11 -9.45 -2.40 6.14
CA PRO A 11 -8.95 -1.18 6.75
C PRO A 11 -9.15 0.01 5.82
N GLU A 12 -9.62 1.13 6.38
CA GLU A 12 -9.79 2.40 5.64
C GLU A 12 -8.46 3.12 5.44
N THR A 13 -7.50 2.91 6.35
CA THR A 13 -6.17 3.52 6.28
C THR A 13 -5.05 2.48 6.30
N VAL A 14 -3.87 2.90 5.84
CA VAL A 14 -2.66 2.07 5.86
C VAL A 14 -2.32 1.62 7.29
N ILE A 15 -2.49 2.51 8.27
CA ILE A 15 -2.16 2.22 9.67
C ILE A 15 -3.16 1.20 10.23
N ASP A 16 -4.46 1.36 9.95
CA ASP A 16 -5.48 0.42 10.42
C ASP A 16 -5.21 -0.99 9.88
N GLY A 17 -4.71 -1.12 8.64
CA GLY A 17 -4.30 -2.41 8.10
C GLY A 17 -3.17 -3.06 8.90
N PHE A 18 -2.19 -2.27 9.34
CA PHE A 18 -1.12 -2.75 10.20
C PHE A 18 -1.59 -3.08 11.63
N VAL A 19 -2.48 -2.27 12.21
CA VAL A 19 -3.10 -2.56 13.51
C VAL A 19 -3.89 -3.86 13.43
N GLN A 20 -4.66 -4.06 12.35
CA GLN A 20 -5.48 -5.24 12.15
C GLN A 20 -4.63 -6.52 12.09
N ILE A 21 -3.52 -6.54 11.35
CA ILE A 21 -2.64 -7.73 11.32
C ILE A 21 -1.88 -7.96 12.62
N CYS A 22 -1.68 -6.94 13.45
CA CYS A 22 -1.09 -7.10 14.77
C CYS A 22 -2.09 -7.68 15.78
N SER A 23 -3.38 -7.39 15.63
CA SER A 23 -4.45 -7.82 16.56
C SER A 23 -5.13 -9.12 16.15
N GLU A 24 -5.17 -9.44 14.85
CA GLU A 24 -5.87 -10.61 14.32
C GLU A 24 -4.91 -11.71 13.86
N GLN A 25 -5.32 -12.96 14.00
CA GLN A 25 -4.56 -14.11 13.53
C GLN A 25 -5.02 -14.54 12.13
N LYS A 26 -4.12 -15.18 11.37
CA LYS A 26 -4.39 -15.76 10.04
C LYS A 26 -4.82 -14.73 8.97
N VAL A 27 -4.34 -13.50 9.10
CA VAL A 27 -4.50 -12.44 8.11
C VAL A 27 -3.14 -12.05 7.52
N ALA A 28 -3.16 -11.58 6.27
CA ALA A 28 -2.00 -11.00 5.62
C ALA A 28 -2.42 -9.69 4.96
N TYR A 29 -1.53 -8.69 4.99
CA TYR A 29 -1.79 -7.38 4.40
C TYR A 29 -0.95 -7.20 3.13
N MET A 30 -1.62 -7.12 1.98
CA MET A 30 -0.98 -6.89 0.69
C MET A 30 -0.79 -5.38 0.48
N ILE A 31 0.45 -4.91 0.60
CA ILE A 31 0.79 -3.49 0.52
C ILE A 31 2.21 -3.27 -0.02
N LEU A 32 2.44 -2.09 -0.59
CA LEU A 32 3.77 -1.63 -1.00
C LEU A 32 4.71 -1.50 0.20
N ASN A 33 5.94 -1.99 0.05
CA ASN A 33 6.96 -1.86 1.09
C ASN A 33 7.30 -0.39 1.40
N ALA A 34 7.18 0.51 0.42
CA ALA A 34 7.37 1.95 0.63
C ALA A 34 6.34 2.53 1.62
N LEU A 35 5.08 2.09 1.55
CA LEU A 35 4.03 2.52 2.49
C LEU A 35 4.22 1.91 3.88
N LYS A 36 4.72 0.67 3.98
CA LYS A 36 5.12 0.10 5.28
C LYS A 36 6.19 0.97 5.95
N LYS A 37 7.23 1.35 5.21
CA LYS A 37 8.33 2.18 5.73
C LYS A 37 7.87 3.56 6.17
N SER A 38 6.91 4.19 5.46
CA SER A 38 6.43 5.53 5.80
C SER A 38 5.66 5.58 7.13
N VAL A 39 5.11 4.46 7.60
CA VAL A 39 4.35 4.37 8.85
C VAL A 39 5.00 3.46 9.90
N GLU A 40 6.24 3.01 9.68
CA GLU A 40 6.89 1.97 10.49
C GLU A 40 6.90 2.26 11.99
N MET A 41 7.16 3.51 12.39
CA MET A 41 7.16 3.95 13.79
C MET A 41 5.78 3.87 14.47
N ARG A 42 4.69 3.75 13.71
CA ARG A 42 3.30 3.67 14.21
C ARG A 42 2.77 2.23 14.23
N ILE A 43 3.54 1.26 13.75
CA ILE A 43 3.14 -0.15 13.72
C ILE A 43 3.36 -0.75 15.12
N PRO A 44 2.31 -1.28 15.80
CA PRO A 44 2.39 -1.69 17.19
C PRO A 44 3.03 -3.08 17.41
N CYS A 45 3.55 -3.72 16.37
CA CYS A 45 4.13 -5.07 16.46
C CYS A 45 5.27 -5.30 15.45
N LYS A 46 6.04 -6.38 15.65
CA LYS A 46 7.04 -6.83 14.68
C LYS A 46 6.37 -7.62 13.56
N LEU A 47 6.74 -7.30 12.31
CA LEU A 47 6.13 -7.91 11.13
C LEU A 47 7.20 -8.54 10.23
N SER A 48 6.88 -9.72 9.70
CA SER A 48 7.64 -10.35 8.61
C SER A 48 6.96 -10.08 7.28
N SER A 49 7.75 -9.88 6.23
CA SER A 49 7.25 -9.66 4.86
C SER A 49 7.52 -10.87 3.98
N ILE A 50 6.54 -11.24 3.17
CA ILE A 50 6.70 -12.24 2.10
C ILE A 50 6.88 -11.46 0.79
N SER A 51 8.00 -11.65 0.11
CA SER A 51 8.25 -11.03 -1.20
C SER A 51 7.33 -11.66 -2.25
N THR A 52 6.70 -10.83 -3.08
CA THR A 52 5.83 -11.26 -4.19
C THR A 52 6.40 -10.90 -5.57
N GLU A 53 7.63 -10.39 -5.63
CA GLU A 53 8.34 -9.97 -6.86
C GLU A 53 7.58 -8.93 -7.72
N ARG A 54 6.58 -8.24 -7.17
CA ARG A 54 5.89 -7.15 -7.87
C ARG A 54 6.71 -5.88 -7.90
N ILE A 55 6.81 -5.28 -9.09
CA ILE A 55 7.35 -3.94 -9.30
C ILE A 55 6.16 -2.99 -9.43
N ASP A 56 6.13 -1.99 -8.56
CA ASP A 56 5.16 -0.89 -8.62
C ASP A 56 5.87 0.39 -9.05
N ASN A 57 5.24 1.14 -9.95
CA ASN A 57 5.76 2.40 -10.48
C ASN A 57 4.93 3.58 -9.98
N LEU A 58 5.59 4.68 -9.63
CA LEU A 58 4.93 5.95 -9.35
C LEU A 58 4.92 6.80 -10.62
N GLY A 59 3.75 7.30 -10.98
CA GLY A 59 3.56 8.19 -12.12
C GLY A 59 2.99 9.54 -11.69
N MET A 60 3.43 10.62 -12.32
CA MET A 60 2.84 11.94 -12.14
C MET A 60 1.62 12.07 -13.06
N ILE A 61 0.46 12.36 -12.49
CA ILE A 61 -0.78 12.55 -13.27
C ILE A 61 -0.89 14.02 -13.66
N LEU A 62 -1.13 14.27 -14.95
CA LEU A 62 -1.39 15.59 -15.51
C LEU A 62 -2.79 15.64 -16.12
N SER A 63 -3.40 16.82 -16.11
CA SER A 63 -4.66 17.05 -16.84
C SER A 63 -4.48 16.80 -18.34
N LYS A 64 -5.55 16.39 -19.02
CA LYS A 64 -5.52 16.17 -20.47
C LYS A 64 -5.13 17.47 -21.17
N GLY A 65 -4.11 17.42 -22.03
CA GLY A 65 -3.60 18.60 -22.75
C GLY A 65 -2.76 19.55 -21.90
N ASN A 66 -2.24 19.10 -20.75
CA ASN A 66 -1.41 19.94 -19.90
C ASN A 66 -0.15 20.41 -20.66
N PRO A 67 0.10 21.74 -20.76
CA PRO A 67 1.21 22.28 -21.53
C PRO A 67 2.58 21.90 -20.97
N TYR A 68 2.65 21.52 -19.69
CA TYR A 68 3.88 21.08 -19.04
C TYR A 68 4.22 19.61 -19.30
N THR A 69 3.38 18.84 -20.01
CA THR A 69 3.63 17.41 -20.26
C THR A 69 5.00 17.19 -20.91
N GLY A 70 5.37 17.96 -21.92
CA GLY A 70 6.67 17.81 -22.58
C GLY A 70 7.87 18.28 -21.74
N VAL A 71 7.64 19.18 -20.78
CA VAL A 71 8.69 19.64 -19.86
C VAL A 71 8.89 18.64 -18.72
N ILE A 72 7.79 18.11 -18.17
CA ILE A 72 7.81 17.15 -17.04
C ILE A 72 8.24 15.77 -17.50
N ASN A 73 7.72 15.32 -18.64
CA ASN A 73 8.10 14.05 -19.27
C ASN A 73 9.06 14.31 -20.43
N TYR A 74 10.19 14.96 -20.12
CA TYR A 74 11.25 15.22 -21.09
C TYR A 74 11.93 13.88 -21.44
N GLN A 75 11.99 13.56 -22.74
CA GLN A 75 12.69 12.39 -23.27
C GLN A 75 14.02 12.78 -23.90
#